data_AF-A0A535ZXJ3-F1
#
_entry.id   AF-A0A535ZXJ3-F1
#
_cell.length_a   1.000
_cell.length_b   1.000
_cell.length_c   1.000
_cell.angle_alpha   90.00
_cell.angle_beta   90.00
_cell.angle_gamma   90.00
#
_symmetry.space_group_name_H-M   'P 1'
#
loop_
_entity.id
_entity.type
_entity.pdbx_description
1 polymer ?
#
loop_
_entity_poly.entity_id
_entity_poly.type
_entity_poly.pdbx_seq_one_letter_code
_entity_poly.pdbx_strand_id
1 'polypeptide(L)'
;MAGALRPVVVLMLFASILFLLAGVLDGAYPGGPSWFTGTAADFSILSYLFAFVNTVVALFVARGSERSLVARIGLAGFFVLERPLSAFIFGEKPIASVGTHLLTAAVELIILISAVRVWRLGHSLAARDVDVLFSLEGPSPAAPPEPARRRRERPNQAALRPGTAWLIAVVTLILAIILVADGAYEGFVPGGREWSTADNAGWVVYLFAAVTLTIAVRAVHGGRIALRALMVVALILFLERSFSPFSLREQDPVVLALHGLAALVSLAVALATASAIRGRAPREPASVQTLEAA
;
A
#
# COMPACT_ATOMS: atom_id res chain seq x y z
N MET A 1 17.60 -0.83 14.59
CA MET A 1 16.48 0.00 14.08
C MET A 1 16.90 1.32 13.45
N ALA A 2 17.75 2.12 14.08
CA ALA A 2 18.05 3.49 13.65
C ALA A 2 18.49 3.60 12.17
N GLY A 3 19.33 2.68 11.68
CA GLY A 3 19.75 2.66 10.26
C GLY A 3 18.62 2.38 9.27
N ALA A 4 17.61 1.59 9.67
CA ALA A 4 16.47 1.25 8.82
C ALA A 4 15.39 2.36 8.80
N LEU A 5 15.39 3.25 9.79
CA LEU A 5 14.47 4.39 9.88
C LEU A 5 14.96 5.60 9.08
N ARG A 6 16.27 5.73 8.84
CA ARG A 6 16.85 6.87 8.09
C ARG A 6 16.19 7.10 6.72
N PRO A 7 16.02 6.09 5.85
CA PRO A 7 15.36 6.29 4.55
C PRO A 7 13.91 6.73 4.69
N VAL A 8 13.19 6.21 5.70
CA VAL A 8 11.81 6.59 6.00
C VAL A 8 11.74 8.06 6.37
N VAL A 9 12.60 8.51 7.29
CA VAL A 9 12.66 9.92 7.73
C VAL A 9 13.02 10.86 6.57
N VAL A 10 14.00 10.51 5.74
CA VAL A 10 14.38 11.33 4.57
C VAL A 10 13.21 11.48 3.60
N LEU A 11 12.52 10.37 3.28
CA LEU A 11 11.33 10.42 2.44
C LEU A 11 10.20 11.24 3.07
N MET A 12 10.04 11.19 4.40
CA MET A 12 9.07 12.03 5.10
C MET A 12 9.40 13.51 4.96
N LEU A 13 10.65 13.92 5.13
CA LEU A 13 11.04 15.32 4.94
C LEU A 13 10.81 15.77 3.49
N PHE A 14 11.09 14.89 2.52
CA PHE A 14 10.76 15.16 1.13
C PHE A 14 9.24 15.30 0.91
N ALA A 15 8.43 14.42 1.49
CA ALA A 15 6.97 14.52 1.44
C ALA A 15 6.48 15.84 2.06
N SER A 16 7.07 16.29 3.18
CA SER A 16 6.76 17.61 3.76
C SER A 16 7.01 18.74 2.78
N ILE A 17 8.09 18.71 2.01
CA ILE A 17 8.36 19.71 0.96
C ILE A 17 7.27 19.65 -0.12
N LEU A 18 6.85 18.45 -0.53
CA LEU A 18 5.77 18.29 -1.51
C LEU A 18 4.43 18.81 -0.98
N PHE A 19 4.11 18.62 0.30
CA PHE A 19 2.92 19.20 0.93
C PHE A 19 2.97 20.74 0.92
N LEU A 20 4.12 21.34 1.25
CA LEU A 20 4.30 22.80 1.16
C LEU A 20 4.10 23.29 -0.28
N LEU A 21 4.71 22.60 -1.24
CA LEU A 21 4.61 22.93 -2.66
C LEU A 21 3.16 22.81 -3.15
N ALA A 22 2.44 21.78 -2.75
CA ALA A 22 1.02 21.59 -3.08
C ALA A 22 0.18 22.77 -2.55
N GLY A 23 0.40 23.23 -1.32
CA GLY A 23 -0.27 24.41 -0.77
C GLY A 23 -0.01 25.67 -1.60
N VAL A 24 1.25 25.90 -2.00
CA VAL A 24 1.62 27.05 -2.84
C VAL A 24 0.95 26.97 -4.21
N LEU A 25 0.99 25.81 -4.87
CA LEU A 25 0.40 25.61 -6.19
C LEU A 25 -1.14 25.63 -6.15
N ASP A 26 -1.74 25.34 -5.00
CA ASP A 26 -3.17 25.51 -4.74
C ASP A 26 -3.57 26.96 -4.45
N GLY A 27 -2.61 27.90 -4.45
CA GLY A 27 -2.87 29.32 -4.25
C GLY A 27 -2.92 29.78 -2.79
N ALA A 28 -2.49 28.95 -1.85
CA ALA A 28 -2.64 29.18 -0.41
C ALA A 28 -1.53 30.05 0.19
N TYR A 29 -1.14 31.13 -0.47
CA TYR A 29 -0.09 32.05 0.00
C TYR A 29 -0.62 33.47 0.12
N PRO A 30 -0.01 34.36 0.91
CA PRO A 30 -0.47 35.75 1.05
C PRO A 30 -0.69 36.43 -0.31
N GLY A 31 -1.94 36.85 -0.59
CA GLY A 31 -2.33 37.46 -1.86
C GLY A 31 -2.68 36.47 -2.99
N GLY A 32 -2.65 35.17 -2.72
CA GLY A 32 -3.06 34.11 -3.62
C GLY A 32 -4.58 33.87 -3.64
N PRO A 33 -5.08 33.16 -4.67
CA PRO A 33 -6.52 33.02 -4.93
C PRO A 33 -7.27 32.21 -3.88
N SER A 34 -6.58 31.40 -3.06
CA SER A 34 -7.18 30.61 -1.96
C SER A 34 -6.67 31.03 -0.57
N TRP A 35 -6.13 32.24 -0.46
CA TRP A 35 -5.63 32.78 0.80
C TRP A 35 -6.77 33.22 1.72
N PHE A 36 -7.16 32.36 2.65
CA PHE A 36 -8.13 32.65 3.72
C PHE A 36 -9.40 33.33 3.19
N THR A 37 -10.03 32.73 2.17
CA THR A 37 -11.19 33.32 1.48
C THR A 37 -12.52 33.02 2.17
N GLY A 38 -12.55 32.13 3.16
CA GLY A 38 -13.74 31.72 3.91
C GLY A 38 -14.66 30.75 3.17
N THR A 39 -14.29 30.29 1.96
CA THR A 39 -15.13 29.41 1.12
C THR A 39 -14.63 27.97 1.15
N ALA A 40 -15.41 27.00 0.67
CA ALA A 40 -15.01 25.58 0.59
C ALA A 40 -13.71 25.33 -0.22
N ALA A 41 -13.19 26.34 -0.93
CA ALA A 41 -11.86 26.33 -1.56
C ALA A 41 -10.68 26.49 -0.54
N ASP A 42 -10.95 26.76 0.73
CA ASP A 42 -9.96 27.00 1.80
C ASP A 42 -9.22 25.73 2.30
N PHE A 43 -9.53 24.54 1.77
CA PHE A 43 -8.82 23.31 2.17
C PHE A 43 -7.35 23.27 1.69
N SER A 44 -6.94 24.17 0.79
CA SER A 44 -5.55 24.29 0.35
C SER A 44 -4.58 24.56 1.49
N ILE A 45 -5.01 25.30 2.53
CA ILE A 45 -4.27 25.57 3.76
C ILE A 45 -3.94 24.28 4.54
N LEU A 46 -4.78 23.24 4.42
CA LEU A 46 -4.51 21.95 5.07
C LEU A 46 -3.20 21.33 4.59
N SER A 47 -2.76 21.62 3.36
CA SER A 47 -1.47 21.13 2.87
C SER A 47 -0.29 21.63 3.74
N TYR A 48 -0.35 22.85 4.30
CA TYR A 48 0.67 23.32 5.25
C TYR A 48 0.56 22.63 6.61
N LEU A 49 -0.66 22.41 7.09
CA LEU A 49 -0.88 21.65 8.32
C LEU A 49 -0.34 20.23 8.19
N PHE A 50 -0.56 19.59 7.05
CA PHE A 50 -0.05 18.26 6.74
C PHE A 50 1.47 18.25 6.65
N ALA A 51 2.09 19.24 6.01
CA ALA A 51 3.54 19.40 6.01
C ALA A 51 4.11 19.54 7.44
N PHE A 52 3.46 20.33 8.28
CA PHE A 52 3.85 20.53 9.68
C PHE A 52 3.73 19.23 10.48
N VAL A 53 2.56 18.59 10.46
CA VAL A 53 2.30 17.33 11.18
C VAL A 53 3.27 16.24 10.72
N ASN A 54 3.46 16.08 9.40
CA ASN A 54 4.38 15.08 8.85
C ASN A 54 5.83 15.33 9.29
N THR A 55 6.27 16.59 9.32
CA THR A 55 7.61 16.97 9.81
C THR A 55 7.77 16.65 11.30
N VAL A 56 6.77 16.99 12.13
CA VAL A 56 6.79 16.68 13.57
C VAL A 56 6.87 15.17 13.81
N VAL A 57 6.07 14.39 13.09
CA VAL A 57 6.12 12.92 13.16
C VAL A 57 7.47 12.40 12.65
N ALA A 58 8.07 13.00 11.62
CA ALA A 58 9.40 12.62 11.12
C ALA A 58 10.47 12.75 12.22
N LEU A 59 10.42 13.84 12.99
CA LEU A 59 11.32 14.07 14.11
C LEU A 59 11.12 13.02 15.22
N PHE A 60 9.88 12.63 15.52
CA PHE A 60 9.62 11.56 16.49
C PHE A 60 10.09 10.19 15.99
N VAL A 61 9.87 9.88 14.71
CA VAL A 61 10.37 8.64 14.07
C VAL A 61 11.90 8.61 14.07
N ALA A 62 12.56 9.74 13.84
CA ALA A 62 14.01 9.84 13.91
C ALA A 62 14.56 9.52 15.31
N ARG A 63 13.79 9.79 16.37
CA ARG A 63 14.12 9.41 17.76
C ARG A 63 13.91 7.93 18.06
N GLY A 64 13.40 7.15 17.11
CA GLY A 64 13.31 5.69 17.21
C GLY A 64 12.15 5.17 18.07
N SER A 65 11.14 6.00 18.37
CA SER A 65 9.98 5.55 19.14
C SER A 65 9.07 4.67 18.30
N GLU A 66 8.71 3.49 18.81
CA GLU A 66 7.79 2.58 18.14
C GLU A 66 6.39 3.20 17.93
N ARG A 67 5.91 3.97 18.91
CA ARG A 67 4.63 4.70 18.83
C ARG A 67 4.63 5.70 17.69
N SER A 68 5.77 6.35 17.44
CA SER A 68 5.91 7.29 16.33
C SER A 68 5.90 6.59 14.96
N LEU A 69 6.38 5.35 14.90
CA LEU A 69 6.33 4.53 13.67
C LEU A 69 4.89 4.09 13.36
N VAL A 70 4.11 3.73 14.38
CA VAL A 70 2.67 3.42 14.22
C VAL A 70 1.90 4.66 13.79
N ALA A 71 2.13 5.81 14.44
CA ALA A 71 1.56 7.09 14.02
C ALA A 71 1.90 7.41 12.57
N ARG A 72 3.13 7.09 12.13
CA ARG A 72 3.53 7.28 10.74
C ARG A 72 2.78 6.37 9.78
N ILE A 73 2.60 5.10 10.11
CA ILE A 73 1.83 4.16 9.28
C ILE A 73 0.40 4.68 9.10
N GLY A 74 -0.24 5.13 10.18
CA GLY A 74 -1.58 5.71 10.11
C GLY A 74 -1.63 6.96 9.22
N LEU A 75 -0.71 7.91 9.45
CA LEU A 75 -0.64 9.16 8.70
C LEU A 75 -0.35 8.93 7.20
N ALA A 76 0.53 7.99 6.87
CA ALA A 76 0.83 7.64 5.49
C ALA A 76 -0.37 7.00 4.79
N GLY A 77 -1.09 6.11 5.49
CA GLY A 77 -2.34 5.54 4.97
C GLY A 77 -3.40 6.61 4.66
N PHE A 78 -3.54 7.60 5.54
CA PHE A 78 -4.41 8.75 5.31
C PHE A 78 -3.99 9.53 4.05
N PHE A 79 -2.72 9.93 3.94
CA PHE A 79 -2.25 10.76 2.82
C PHE A 79 -2.25 10.05 1.46
N VAL A 80 -2.04 8.73 1.42
CA VAL A 80 -2.17 7.94 0.17
C VAL A 80 -3.57 8.09 -0.44
N LEU A 81 -4.60 8.19 0.39
CA LEU A 81 -5.98 8.36 -0.05
C LEU A 81 -6.33 9.83 -0.24
N GLU A 82 -5.97 10.65 0.73
CA GLU A 82 -6.43 12.03 0.78
C GLU A 82 -5.76 12.90 -0.28
N ARG A 83 -4.49 12.65 -0.64
CA ARG A 83 -3.79 13.47 -1.64
C ARG A 83 -4.40 13.39 -3.04
N PRO A 84 -4.68 12.20 -3.62
CA PRO A 84 -5.35 12.14 -4.91
C PRO A 84 -6.78 12.68 -4.87
N LEU A 85 -7.52 12.42 -3.78
CA LEU A 85 -8.86 13.01 -3.61
C LEU A 85 -8.78 14.54 -3.63
N SER A 86 -7.84 15.11 -2.88
CA SER A 86 -7.64 16.54 -2.83
C SER A 86 -7.21 17.14 -4.17
N ALA A 87 -6.47 16.40 -5.00
CA ALA A 87 -6.04 16.84 -6.32
C ALA A 87 -7.20 17.16 -7.28
N PHE A 88 -8.39 16.59 -7.06
CA PHE A 88 -9.49 16.73 -8.00
C PHE A 88 -10.81 17.16 -7.34
N ILE A 89 -11.11 16.70 -6.12
CA ILE A 89 -12.41 16.99 -5.48
C ILE A 89 -12.53 18.45 -5.05
N PHE A 90 -11.44 19.10 -4.62
CA PHE A 90 -11.48 20.43 -4.02
C PHE A 90 -11.13 21.54 -5.01
N GLY A 91 -11.95 21.66 -6.06
CA GLY A 91 -11.88 22.72 -7.07
C GLY A 91 -10.89 22.44 -8.19
N GLU A 92 -11.01 23.21 -9.27
CA GLU A 92 -10.09 23.14 -10.40
C GLU A 92 -8.69 23.56 -9.97
N LYS A 93 -7.71 22.69 -10.22
CA LYS A 93 -6.30 22.91 -9.88
C LYS A 93 -5.45 22.96 -11.14
N PRO A 94 -4.40 23.80 -11.16
CA PRO A 94 -3.43 23.77 -12.26
C PRO A 94 -2.77 22.39 -12.32
N ILE A 95 -2.41 21.95 -13.53
CA ILE A 95 -1.85 20.60 -13.75
C ILE A 95 -0.60 20.32 -12.91
N ALA A 96 0.19 21.36 -12.62
CA ALA A 96 1.34 21.28 -11.73
C ALA A 96 0.95 20.94 -10.28
N SER A 97 -0.17 21.48 -9.79
CA SER A 97 -0.70 21.13 -8.47
C SER A 97 -1.20 19.69 -8.45
N VAL A 98 -1.99 19.28 -9.45
CA VAL A 98 -2.48 17.90 -9.60
C VAL A 98 -1.31 16.91 -9.56
N GLY A 99 -0.27 17.16 -10.37
CA GLY A 99 0.94 16.35 -10.38
C GLY A 99 1.65 16.29 -9.02
N THR A 100 1.67 17.39 -8.28
CA THR A 100 2.30 17.45 -6.95
C THR A 100 1.51 16.63 -5.92
N HIS A 101 0.18 16.68 -5.93
CA HIS A 101 -0.67 15.86 -5.06
C HIS A 101 -0.48 14.36 -5.35
N LEU A 102 -0.50 13.96 -6.62
CA LEU A 102 -0.29 12.56 -7.02
C LEU A 102 1.13 12.06 -6.67
N LEU A 103 2.15 12.90 -6.89
CA LEU A 103 3.51 12.59 -6.49
C LEU A 103 3.63 12.44 -4.97
N THR A 104 2.97 13.31 -4.21
CA THR A 104 2.92 13.21 -2.74
C THR A 104 2.30 11.89 -2.32
N ALA A 105 1.17 11.50 -2.93
CA ALA A 105 0.51 10.22 -2.66
C ALA A 105 1.43 9.01 -2.95
N ALA A 106 2.17 9.06 -4.06
CA ALA A 106 3.12 8.01 -4.43
C ALA A 106 4.29 7.90 -3.44
N VAL A 107 4.85 9.03 -3.02
CA VAL A 107 5.91 9.07 -1.99
C VAL A 107 5.37 8.56 -0.66
N GLU A 108 4.18 8.98 -0.26
CA GLU A 108 3.49 8.52 0.95
C GLU A 108 3.23 7.02 0.94
N LEU A 109 2.92 6.44 -0.22
CA LEU A 109 2.77 5.00 -0.40
C LEU A 109 4.09 4.24 -0.20
N ILE A 110 5.19 4.77 -0.74
CA ILE A 110 6.53 4.20 -0.53
C ILE A 110 6.90 4.27 0.96
N ILE A 111 6.58 5.39 1.62
CA ILE A 111 6.82 5.57 3.05
C ILE A 111 5.99 4.58 3.85
N LEU A 112 4.70 4.41 3.54
CA LEU A 112 3.81 3.46 4.20
C LEU A 112 4.38 2.04 4.13
N ILE A 113 4.73 1.57 2.93
CA ILE A 113 5.30 0.23 2.73
C ILE A 113 6.60 0.07 3.54
N SER A 114 7.46 1.07 3.51
CA SER A 114 8.74 1.06 4.20
C SER A 114 8.58 1.07 5.72
N ALA A 115 7.71 1.94 6.25
CA ALA A 115 7.43 2.05 7.67
C ALA A 115 6.82 0.76 8.22
N VAL A 116 5.84 0.18 7.51
CA VAL A 116 5.26 -1.12 7.88
C VAL A 116 6.33 -2.22 7.86
N ARG A 117 7.24 -2.22 6.89
CA ARG A 117 8.35 -3.19 6.85
C ARG A 117 9.27 -3.04 8.06
N VAL A 118 9.67 -1.82 8.41
CA VAL A 118 10.53 -1.55 9.57
C VAL A 118 9.83 -1.94 10.88
N TRP A 119 8.55 -1.61 11.02
CA TRP A 119 7.74 -1.95 12.18
C TRP A 119 7.68 -3.47 12.41
N ARG A 120 7.47 -4.24 11.33
CA ARG A 120 7.49 -5.70 11.38
C ARG A 120 8.85 -6.28 11.75
N LEU A 121 9.94 -5.75 11.18
CA LEU A 121 11.29 -6.18 11.53
C LEU A 121 11.55 -5.95 13.02
N GLY A 122 11.09 -4.82 13.56
CA GLY A 122 11.13 -4.51 14.98
C GLY A 122 10.42 -5.51 15.87
N HIS A 123 9.16 -5.75 15.57
CA HIS A 123 8.33 -6.70 16.32
C HIS A 123 8.92 -8.12 16.29
N SER A 124 9.47 -8.53 15.14
CA SER A 124 10.06 -9.87 15.01
C SER A 124 11.36 -10.05 15.80
N LEU A 125 12.12 -8.98 16.03
CA LEU A 125 13.34 -9.02 16.85
C LEU A 125 12.98 -9.03 18.33
N ALA A 126 12.06 -8.15 18.75
CA ALA A 126 11.59 -8.09 20.14
C ALA A 126 10.99 -9.42 20.60
N ALA A 127 10.18 -10.09 19.74
CA ALA A 127 9.63 -11.41 20.05
C ALA A 127 10.72 -12.48 20.25
N ARG A 128 11.77 -12.47 19.41
CA ARG A 128 12.90 -13.41 19.54
C ARG A 128 13.72 -13.17 20.80
N ASP A 129 13.95 -11.92 21.18
CA ASP A 129 14.72 -11.60 22.38
C ASP A 129 13.99 -12.08 23.65
N VAL A 130 12.66 -11.98 23.67
CA VAL A 130 11.80 -12.51 24.74
C VAL A 130 11.86 -14.04 24.80
N ASP A 131 11.75 -14.73 23.65
CA ASP A 131 11.88 -16.18 23.57
C ASP A 131 13.26 -16.68 24.05
N VAL A 132 14.33 -15.92 23.76
CA VAL A 132 15.69 -16.24 24.22
C VAL A 132 15.81 -16.08 25.74
N LEU A 133 15.23 -15.02 26.31
CA LEU A 133 15.22 -14.82 27.76
C LEU A 133 14.49 -15.97 28.49
N PHE A 134 13.35 -16.42 27.97
CA PHE A 134 12.64 -17.59 28.52
C PHE A 134 13.33 -18.93 28.25
N SER A 135 14.17 -19.04 27.20
CA SER A 135 14.97 -20.24 26.94
C SER A 135 16.20 -20.38 27.84
N LEU A 136 16.63 -19.29 28.50
CA LEU A 136 17.73 -19.29 29.46
C LEU A 136 17.26 -19.69 30.87
N GLU A 137 15.96 -19.66 31.14
CA GLU A 137 15.34 -20.15 32.37
C GLU A 137 14.93 -21.62 32.25
N GLY A 138 15.95 -22.50 32.28
CA GLY A 138 15.83 -23.89 32.74
C GLY A 138 15.76 -24.98 31.66
N PRO A 139 16.63 -26.01 31.71
CA PRO A 139 16.44 -27.23 30.93
C PRO A 139 15.34 -28.08 31.57
N SER A 140 14.16 -28.12 30.96
CA SER A 140 13.17 -29.17 31.25
C SER A 140 13.52 -30.44 30.45
N PRO A 141 13.54 -31.63 31.08
CA PRO A 141 14.00 -32.86 30.44
C PRO A 141 13.15 -33.22 29.22
N ALA A 142 13.84 -33.58 28.14
CA ALA A 142 13.26 -33.93 26.86
C ALA A 142 12.22 -35.06 26.99
N ALA A 143 11.00 -34.79 26.51
CA ALA A 143 10.01 -35.83 26.30
C ALA A 143 10.48 -36.79 25.18
N PRO A 144 10.17 -38.11 25.26
CA PRO A 144 10.57 -39.08 24.25
C PRO A 144 9.95 -38.75 22.87
N PRO A 145 10.62 -39.08 21.76
CA PRO A 145 10.11 -38.79 20.42
C PRO A 145 8.84 -39.60 20.14
N GLU A 146 7.72 -38.91 19.87
CA GLU A 146 6.51 -39.53 19.35
C GLU A 146 6.76 -40.14 17.95
N PRO A 147 6.19 -41.32 17.65
CA PRO A 147 6.36 -41.95 16.36
C PRO A 147 5.69 -41.12 15.27
N ALA A 148 6.47 -40.80 14.24
CA ALA A 148 6.06 -40.02 13.08
C ALA A 148 4.83 -40.65 12.37
N ARG A 149 3.63 -40.17 12.71
CA ARG A 149 2.46 -40.31 11.86
C ARG A 149 2.74 -39.53 10.57
N ARG A 150 3.17 -40.25 9.52
CA ARG A 150 3.19 -39.78 8.14
C ARG A 150 1.76 -39.47 7.69
N ARG A 151 1.24 -38.30 8.10
CA ARG A 151 0.20 -37.63 7.34
C ARG A 151 0.90 -37.10 6.10
N ARG A 152 0.51 -37.58 4.92
CA ARG A 152 0.91 -37.01 3.63
C ARG A 152 0.43 -35.55 3.58
N GLU A 153 1.20 -34.64 4.16
CA GLU A 153 1.09 -33.22 3.85
C GLU A 153 1.65 -33.04 2.44
N ARG A 154 0.78 -32.58 1.54
CA ARG A 154 1.18 -32.20 0.18
C ARG A 154 2.37 -31.22 0.29
N PRO A 155 3.49 -31.48 -0.40
CA PRO A 155 4.65 -30.61 -0.30
C PRO A 155 4.39 -29.27 -1.00
N ASN A 156 4.89 -28.19 -0.41
CA ASN A 156 5.22 -26.91 -1.05
C ASN A 156 4.12 -25.88 -1.36
N GLN A 157 3.25 -25.56 -0.40
CA GLN A 157 2.83 -24.17 -0.21
C GLN A 157 3.53 -23.61 1.02
N ALA A 158 4.78 -23.17 0.90
CA ALA A 158 5.41 -22.40 1.98
C ALA A 158 4.56 -21.14 2.20
N ALA A 159 3.74 -21.12 3.25
CA ALA A 159 2.84 -20.01 3.55
C ALA A 159 3.64 -18.70 3.54
N LEU A 160 3.03 -17.63 3.02
CA LEU A 160 3.66 -16.32 3.11
C LEU A 160 3.88 -15.97 4.57
N ARG A 161 4.92 -15.17 4.85
CA ARG A 161 5.07 -14.57 6.18
C ARG A 161 3.77 -13.82 6.52
N PRO A 162 3.18 -14.00 7.71
CA PRO A 162 1.85 -13.46 8.05
C PRO A 162 1.69 -11.98 7.72
N GLY A 163 2.69 -11.15 8.01
CA GLY A 163 2.63 -9.72 7.69
C GLY A 163 2.64 -9.40 6.19
N THR A 164 3.34 -10.19 5.37
CA THR A 164 3.34 -9.99 3.90
C THR A 164 2.00 -10.40 3.31
N ALA A 165 1.44 -11.50 3.81
CA ALA A 165 0.06 -11.90 3.55
C ALA A 165 -0.93 -10.78 3.89
N TRP A 166 -0.83 -10.20 5.08
CA TRP A 166 -1.70 -9.11 5.54
C TRP A 166 -1.59 -7.86 4.67
N LEU A 167 -0.38 -7.45 4.29
CA LEU A 167 -0.19 -6.29 3.41
C LEU A 167 -0.82 -6.51 2.02
N ILE A 168 -0.58 -7.68 1.42
CA ILE A 168 -1.19 -8.00 0.13
C ILE A 168 -2.71 -8.00 0.26
N ALA A 169 -3.27 -8.58 1.32
CA ALA A 169 -4.71 -8.59 1.56
C ALA A 169 -5.29 -7.17 1.68
N VAL A 170 -4.71 -6.32 2.53
CA VAL A 170 -5.21 -4.96 2.77
C VAL A 170 -5.10 -4.08 1.54
N VAL A 171 -3.94 -4.04 0.90
CA VAL A 171 -3.73 -3.15 -0.26
C VAL A 171 -4.62 -3.60 -1.42
N THR A 172 -4.83 -4.90 -1.58
CA THR A 172 -5.76 -5.41 -2.61
C THR A 172 -7.22 -5.14 -2.26
N LEU A 173 -7.58 -5.18 -0.97
CA LEU A 173 -8.92 -4.79 -0.52
C LEU A 173 -9.19 -3.31 -0.78
N ILE A 174 -8.23 -2.44 -0.49
CA ILE A 174 -8.32 -1.00 -0.80
C ILE A 174 -8.52 -0.79 -2.30
N LEU A 175 -7.74 -1.49 -3.14
CA LEU A 175 -7.91 -1.42 -4.60
C LEU A 175 -9.34 -1.81 -5.01
N ALA A 176 -9.86 -2.91 -4.46
CA ALA A 176 -11.22 -3.35 -4.78
C ALA A 176 -12.28 -2.34 -4.35
N ILE A 177 -12.13 -1.70 -3.18
CA ILE A 177 -13.04 -0.63 -2.73
C ILE A 177 -13.01 0.55 -3.70
N ILE A 178 -11.82 0.97 -4.17
CA ILE A 178 -11.70 2.07 -5.12
C ILE A 178 -12.38 1.73 -6.44
N LEU A 179 -12.17 0.53 -6.99
CA LEU A 179 -12.82 0.08 -8.22
C LEU A 179 -14.36 0.02 -8.09
N VAL A 180 -14.86 -0.38 -6.91
CA VAL A 180 -16.31 -0.36 -6.63
C VAL A 180 -16.83 1.08 -6.55
N ALA A 181 -16.09 1.98 -5.90
CA ALA A 181 -16.47 3.39 -5.81
C ALA A 181 -16.49 4.07 -7.18
N ASP A 182 -15.51 3.77 -8.04
CA ASP A 182 -15.41 4.22 -9.43
C ASP A 182 -16.66 3.83 -10.23
N GLY A 183 -16.99 2.54 -10.28
CA GLY A 183 -18.20 2.08 -10.97
C GLY A 183 -19.49 2.63 -10.38
N ALA A 184 -19.56 2.80 -9.06
CA ALA A 184 -20.75 3.30 -8.40
C ALA A 184 -20.97 4.79 -8.69
N TYR A 185 -19.88 5.57 -8.73
CA TYR A 185 -19.92 6.98 -9.04
C TYR A 185 -20.36 7.24 -10.48
N GLU A 186 -19.86 6.44 -11.43
CA GLU A 186 -20.29 6.50 -12.83
C GLU A 186 -21.72 5.95 -13.06
N GLY A 187 -22.43 5.54 -12.00
CA GLY A 187 -23.84 5.15 -12.07
C GLY A 187 -24.09 3.69 -12.44
N PHE A 188 -23.03 2.86 -12.52
CA PHE A 188 -23.13 1.42 -12.78
C PHE A 188 -23.57 0.63 -11.54
N VAL A 189 -24.65 1.03 -10.89
CA VAL A 189 -25.18 0.34 -9.69
C VAL A 189 -26.30 -0.62 -10.10
N PRO A 190 -26.45 -1.80 -9.45
CA PRO A 190 -27.62 -2.64 -9.67
C PRO A 190 -28.94 -1.86 -9.48
N GLY A 191 -29.74 -1.75 -10.54
CA GLY A 191 -30.98 -0.95 -10.57
C GLY A 191 -30.82 0.51 -11.03
N GLY A 192 -29.60 0.95 -11.38
CA GLY A 192 -29.31 2.26 -12.00
C GLY A 192 -29.55 2.30 -13.51
N ARG A 193 -29.30 3.47 -14.13
CA ARG A 193 -29.69 3.77 -15.53
C ARG A 193 -28.95 2.99 -16.61
N GLU A 194 -27.78 2.38 -16.34
CA GLU A 194 -26.94 1.78 -17.38
C GLU A 194 -26.26 0.45 -16.97
N TRP A 195 -27.00 -0.49 -16.37
CA TRP A 195 -26.57 -1.89 -16.29
C TRP A 195 -26.80 -2.63 -17.62
N SER A 196 -26.36 -2.04 -18.73
CA SER A 196 -26.55 -2.59 -20.09
C SER A 196 -25.20 -3.03 -20.66
N THR A 197 -25.17 -4.15 -21.36
CA THR A 197 -23.95 -4.71 -21.98
C THR A 197 -23.65 -4.12 -23.35
N ALA A 198 -24.47 -3.18 -23.84
CA ALA A 198 -24.49 -2.80 -25.25
C ALA A 198 -23.62 -1.58 -25.59
N ASP A 199 -23.58 -0.54 -24.73
CA ASP A 199 -22.93 0.73 -25.09
C ASP A 199 -21.87 1.24 -24.10
N ASN A 200 -21.88 0.80 -22.84
CA ASN A 200 -20.89 1.18 -21.82
C ASN A 200 -20.59 0.00 -20.88
N ALA A 201 -19.43 -0.65 -21.03
CA ALA A 201 -19.01 -1.77 -20.17
C ALA A 201 -18.42 -1.30 -18.82
N GLY A 202 -18.89 -0.20 -18.26
CA GLY A 202 -18.34 0.36 -17.02
C GLY A 202 -18.53 -0.55 -15.80
N TRP A 203 -19.52 -1.44 -15.82
CA TRP A 203 -19.69 -2.48 -14.79
C TRP A 203 -18.49 -3.45 -14.68
N VAL A 204 -17.62 -3.52 -15.69
CA VAL A 204 -16.45 -4.41 -15.71
C VAL A 204 -15.48 -4.08 -14.55
N VAL A 205 -15.51 -2.86 -14.00
CA VAL A 205 -14.71 -2.50 -12.82
C VAL A 205 -15.04 -3.37 -11.59
N TYR A 206 -16.29 -3.77 -11.42
CA TYR A 206 -16.69 -4.71 -10.37
C TYR A 206 -16.16 -6.12 -10.62
N LEU A 207 -16.12 -6.54 -11.88
CA LEU A 207 -15.52 -7.82 -12.26
C LEU A 207 -14.02 -7.81 -11.96
N PHE A 208 -13.32 -6.72 -12.28
CA PHE A 208 -11.92 -6.56 -11.92
C PHE A 208 -11.71 -6.58 -10.40
N ALA A 209 -12.57 -5.91 -9.61
CA ALA A 209 -12.52 -5.94 -8.16
C ALA A 209 -12.68 -7.38 -7.63
N ALA A 210 -13.70 -8.11 -8.09
CA ALA A 210 -13.99 -9.48 -7.66
C ALA A 210 -12.88 -10.47 -8.07
N VAL A 211 -12.40 -10.39 -9.31
CA VAL A 211 -11.30 -11.23 -9.82
C VAL A 211 -10.02 -10.97 -9.02
N THR A 212 -9.68 -9.70 -8.80
CA THR A 212 -8.45 -9.33 -8.08
C THR A 212 -8.50 -9.82 -6.63
N LEU A 213 -9.63 -9.67 -5.93
CA LEU A 213 -9.83 -10.23 -4.58
C LEU A 213 -9.74 -11.75 -4.57
N THR A 214 -10.33 -12.44 -5.54
CA THR A 214 -10.30 -13.90 -5.64
C THR A 214 -8.86 -14.41 -5.82
N ILE A 215 -8.08 -13.75 -6.69
CA ILE A 215 -6.67 -14.08 -6.87
C ILE A 215 -5.89 -13.76 -5.59
N ALA A 216 -6.19 -12.65 -4.91
CA ALA A 216 -5.53 -12.25 -3.67
C ALA A 216 -5.73 -13.25 -2.54
N VAL A 217 -6.94 -13.79 -2.36
CA VAL A 217 -7.19 -14.87 -1.38
C VAL A 217 -6.21 -16.02 -1.63
N ARG A 218 -6.07 -16.48 -2.88
CA ARG A 218 -5.12 -17.57 -3.20
C ARG A 218 -3.65 -17.15 -3.06
N ALA A 219 -3.33 -15.89 -3.36
CA ALA A 219 -1.97 -15.36 -3.26
C ALA A 219 -1.50 -15.27 -1.80
N VAL A 220 -2.39 -14.84 -0.89
CA VAL A 220 -2.15 -14.73 0.56
C VAL A 220 -1.80 -16.08 1.18
N HIS A 221 -2.44 -17.16 0.71
CA HIS A 221 -2.13 -18.54 1.13
C HIS A 221 -0.84 -19.10 0.49
N GLY A 222 -0.09 -18.31 -0.28
CA GLY A 222 1.22 -18.67 -0.79
C GLY A 222 1.22 -19.39 -2.15
N GLY A 223 0.12 -19.32 -2.91
CA GLY A 223 0.06 -19.81 -4.28
C GLY A 223 1.02 -19.04 -5.20
N ARG A 224 2.05 -19.71 -5.75
CA ARG A 224 3.05 -19.06 -6.65
C ARG A 224 2.41 -18.48 -7.90
N ILE A 225 1.53 -19.23 -8.53
CA ILE A 225 0.79 -18.80 -9.73
C ILE A 225 -0.13 -17.62 -9.35
N ALA A 226 -0.81 -17.70 -8.21
CA ALA A 226 -1.68 -16.63 -7.75
C ALA A 226 -0.92 -15.33 -7.44
N LEU A 227 0.27 -15.40 -6.84
CA LEU A 227 1.12 -14.22 -6.62
C LEU A 227 1.57 -13.56 -7.93
N ARG A 228 1.97 -14.37 -8.91
CA ARG A 228 2.34 -13.86 -10.24
C ARG A 228 1.15 -13.29 -10.99
N ALA A 229 0.01 -13.98 -10.95
CA ALA A 229 -1.23 -13.51 -11.55
C ALA A 229 -1.68 -12.19 -10.91
N LEU A 230 -1.62 -12.07 -9.58
CA LEU A 230 -1.97 -10.84 -8.87
C LEU A 230 -1.04 -9.68 -9.26
N MET A 231 0.26 -9.94 -9.36
CA MET A 231 1.23 -8.97 -9.84
C MET A 231 0.92 -8.50 -11.26
N VAL A 232 0.64 -9.44 -12.18
CA VAL A 232 0.33 -9.14 -13.58
C VAL A 232 -0.98 -8.35 -13.71
N VAL A 233 -2.05 -8.80 -13.05
CA VAL A 233 -3.36 -8.11 -13.05
C VAL A 233 -3.21 -6.70 -12.48
N ALA A 234 -2.47 -6.54 -11.38
CA ALA A 234 -2.22 -5.23 -10.80
C ALA A 234 -1.42 -4.30 -11.74
N LEU A 235 -0.45 -4.83 -12.49
CA LEU A 235 0.27 -4.04 -13.50
C LEU A 235 -0.63 -3.65 -14.69
N ILE A 236 -1.52 -4.55 -15.12
CA ILE A 236 -2.51 -4.25 -16.16
C ILE A 236 -3.44 -3.12 -15.68
N LEU A 237 -3.99 -3.23 -14.46
CA LEU A 237 -4.85 -2.20 -13.88
C LEU A 237 -4.11 -0.87 -13.71
N PHE A 238 -2.83 -0.89 -13.31
CA PHE A 238 -2.01 0.32 -13.27
C PHE A 238 -1.93 1.00 -14.64
N LEU A 239 -1.62 0.23 -15.70
CA LEU A 239 -1.53 0.78 -17.05
C LEU A 239 -2.88 1.28 -17.56
N GLU A 240 -3.93 0.49 -17.37
CA GLU A 240 -5.28 0.83 -17.80
C GLU A 240 -5.77 2.10 -17.11
N ARG A 241 -5.58 2.23 -15.80
CA ARG A 241 -6.03 3.41 -15.05
C ARG A 241 -5.17 4.65 -15.28
N SER A 242 -3.88 4.46 -15.59
CA SER A 242 -2.96 5.58 -15.85
C SER A 242 -3.05 6.11 -17.28
N PHE A 243 -3.42 5.26 -18.26
CA PHE A 243 -3.25 5.57 -19.68
C PHE A 243 -4.44 5.20 -20.56
N SER A 244 -5.60 4.83 -20.01
CA SER A 244 -6.77 4.57 -20.85
C SER A 244 -7.16 5.85 -21.62
N PRO A 245 -7.60 5.73 -22.89
CA PRO A 245 -8.12 6.86 -23.66
C PRO A 245 -9.29 7.57 -22.97
N PHE A 246 -9.99 6.86 -22.09
CA PHE A 246 -11.03 7.38 -21.19
C PHE A 246 -10.42 8.34 -20.17
N SER A 247 -9.43 7.89 -19.38
CA SER A 247 -8.70 8.73 -18.40
C SER A 247 -8.03 9.97 -19.04
N LEU A 248 -7.61 9.87 -20.30
CA LEU A 248 -7.00 10.98 -21.05
C LEU A 248 -8.00 12.01 -21.62
N ARG A 249 -9.29 11.67 -21.67
CA ARG A 249 -10.37 12.54 -22.20
C ARG A 249 -11.39 12.95 -21.13
N GLU A 250 -11.39 12.26 -20.00
CA GLU A 250 -12.31 12.50 -18.90
C GLU A 250 -12.05 13.87 -18.25
N GLN A 251 -13.13 14.61 -18.02
CA GLN A 251 -13.08 15.96 -17.44
C GLN A 251 -13.72 15.99 -16.05
N ASP A 252 -14.43 14.94 -15.64
CA ASP A 252 -14.94 14.84 -14.28
C ASP A 252 -13.77 14.64 -13.29
N PRO A 253 -13.55 15.59 -12.37
CA PRO A 253 -12.47 15.49 -11.39
C PRO A 253 -12.57 14.25 -10.50
N VAL A 254 -13.77 13.84 -10.09
CA VAL A 254 -13.95 12.72 -9.17
C VAL A 254 -13.54 11.41 -9.84
N VAL A 255 -13.93 11.23 -11.10
CA VAL A 255 -13.53 10.07 -11.92
C VAL A 255 -12.01 10.04 -12.08
N LEU A 256 -11.39 11.18 -12.37
CA LEU A 256 -9.94 11.30 -12.51
C LEU A 256 -9.19 10.97 -11.21
N ALA A 257 -9.76 11.34 -10.05
CA ALA A 257 -9.25 10.98 -8.72
C ALA A 257 -9.28 9.48 -8.48
N LEU A 258 -10.43 8.84 -8.76
CA LEU A 258 -10.64 7.41 -8.56
C LEU A 258 -9.73 6.61 -9.49
N HIS A 259 -9.53 7.06 -10.73
CA HIS A 259 -8.57 6.49 -11.66
C HIS A 259 -7.11 6.63 -11.16
N GLY A 260 -6.72 7.82 -10.70
CA GLY A 260 -5.38 8.05 -10.14
C GLY A 260 -5.10 7.20 -8.89
N LEU A 261 -6.08 7.09 -7.99
CA LEU A 261 -6.02 6.21 -6.81
C LEU A 261 -5.91 4.74 -7.21
N ALA A 262 -6.76 4.28 -8.12
CA ALA A 262 -6.75 2.91 -8.60
C ALA A 262 -5.39 2.56 -9.22
N ALA A 263 -4.79 3.47 -10.00
CA ALA A 263 -3.46 3.31 -10.55
C ALA A 263 -2.39 3.16 -9.44
N LEU A 264 -2.32 4.11 -8.51
CA LEU A 264 -1.33 4.09 -7.43
C LEU A 264 -1.44 2.85 -6.55
N VAL A 265 -2.65 2.49 -6.15
CA VAL A 265 -2.88 1.31 -5.30
C VAL A 265 -2.59 0.04 -6.08
N SER A 266 -2.93 -0.04 -7.37
CA SER A 266 -2.53 -1.15 -8.24
C SER A 266 -1.02 -1.32 -8.30
N LEU A 267 -0.27 -0.23 -8.44
CA LEU A 267 1.19 -0.27 -8.39
C LEU A 267 1.70 -0.79 -7.04
N ALA A 268 1.10 -0.39 -5.92
CA ALA A 268 1.46 -0.95 -4.61
C ALA A 268 1.15 -2.44 -4.49
N VAL A 269 0.02 -2.93 -5.02
CA VAL A 269 -0.26 -4.38 -5.08
C VAL A 269 0.83 -5.10 -5.87
N ALA A 270 1.24 -4.57 -7.03
CA ALA A 270 2.31 -5.14 -7.85
C ALA A 270 3.66 -5.17 -7.11
N LEU A 271 4.03 -4.08 -6.43
CA LEU A 271 5.29 -4.01 -5.67
C LEU A 271 5.29 -4.94 -4.45
N ALA A 272 4.17 -5.03 -3.73
CA ALA A 272 4.02 -5.92 -2.58
C ALA A 272 4.11 -7.39 -2.99
N THR A 273 3.45 -7.77 -4.09
CA THR A 273 3.50 -9.13 -4.65
C THR A 273 4.88 -9.47 -5.20
N ALA A 274 5.52 -8.56 -5.95
CA ALA A 274 6.89 -8.74 -6.45
C ALA A 274 7.89 -8.94 -5.29
N SER A 275 7.73 -8.19 -4.20
CA SER A 275 8.55 -8.34 -3.00
C SER A 275 8.33 -9.68 -2.31
N ALA A 276 7.09 -10.17 -2.26
CA ALA A 276 6.76 -11.49 -1.73
C ALA A 276 7.35 -12.63 -2.57
N ILE A 277 7.37 -12.48 -3.89
CA ILE A 277 8.01 -13.44 -4.81
C ILE A 277 9.53 -13.47 -4.59
N ARG A 278 10.19 -12.31 -4.49
CA ARG A 278 11.64 -12.19 -4.28
C ARG A 278 12.09 -12.68 -2.90
N GLY A 279 11.32 -12.42 -1.85
CA GLY A 279 11.62 -12.85 -0.48
C GLY A 279 11.51 -14.37 -0.23
N ARG A 280 11.17 -15.16 -1.26
CA ARG A 280 10.97 -16.61 -1.19
C ARG A 280 12.05 -17.38 -1.95
N ALA A 281 13.30 -16.88 -1.92
CA ALA A 281 14.44 -17.49 -2.58
C ALA A 281 14.48 -19.03 -2.36
N PRO A 282 14.87 -19.82 -3.38
CA PRO A 282 14.87 -21.27 -3.28
C PRO A 282 15.72 -21.71 -2.09
N ARG A 283 15.23 -22.68 -1.29
CA ARG A 283 16.12 -23.47 -0.44
C ARG A 283 17.17 -24.07 -1.39
N GLU A 284 18.45 -23.74 -1.18
CA GLU A 284 19.55 -24.51 -1.76
C GLU A 284 19.28 -26.00 -1.55
N PRO A 285 19.48 -26.86 -2.56
CA PRO A 285 19.49 -28.30 -2.31
C PRO A 285 20.56 -28.56 -1.26
N ALA A 286 20.19 -29.25 -0.17
CA ALA A 286 21.10 -29.63 0.89
C ALA A 286 22.32 -30.34 0.28
N SER A 287 23.44 -29.62 0.24
CA SER A 287 24.68 -30.14 -0.28
C SER A 287 25.31 -31.05 0.78
N VAL A 288 25.55 -32.28 0.35
CA VAL A 288 26.50 -33.27 0.89
C VAL A 288 26.10 -33.95 2.22
N GLN A 289 25.48 -35.13 2.10
CA GLN A 289 25.69 -36.22 3.06
C GLN A 289 27.20 -36.50 3.11
N THR A 290 27.84 -36.15 4.22
CA THR A 290 29.18 -36.64 4.55
C THR A 290 29.13 -38.17 4.64
N LEU A 291 29.63 -38.82 3.61
CA LEU A 291 30.10 -40.21 3.62
C LEU A 291 31.38 -40.28 4.46
N GLU A 292 31.28 -40.43 5.77
CA GLU A 292 32.37 -40.95 6.60
C GLU A 292 31.78 -41.86 7.68
N ALA A 293 31.52 -43.11 7.27
CA ALA A 293 31.43 -44.28 8.13
C ALA A 293 31.44 -45.53 7.25
N ALA A 294 32.62 -45.91 6.78
CA ALA A 294 32.97 -47.26 6.30
C ALA A 294 34.48 -47.46 6.43
#